data_AF-A0A937WME2-F1
#
_entry.id   AF-A0A937WME2-F1
#
_cell.length_a   1.000
_cell.length_b   1.000
_cell.length_c   1.000
_cell.angle_alpha   90.00
_cell.angle_beta   90.00
_cell.angle_gamma   90.00
#
_symmetry.space_group_name_H-M   'P 1'
#
loop_
_entity.id
_entity.type
_entity.pdbx_description
1 polymer ?
#
loop_
_entity_poly.entity_id
_entity_poly.type
_entity_poly.pdbx_seq_one_letter_code
_entity_poly.pdbx_strand_id
1 'polypeptide(L)'
;MFRKKTLGTIILTIASFAICMAIAAGHEYKEKVIGILGGTISLSEGTKIVVLPGALLKNTLLSIERWTDEDKVYFHFGPDGLQFNLPVIICLSWASLEDVDLEDLILYYWDEEKGEWVEVCIAEWDLVEKACKFYINHFSYYYYQRR
;
A
#
# COMPACT_ATOMS: atom_id res chain seq x y z
N MET A 1 -49.22 -29.29 -25.90
CA MET A 1 -48.86 -29.24 -24.47
C MET A 1 -47.35 -28.99 -24.36
N PHE A 2 -46.90 -27.73 -24.30
CA PHE A 2 -45.48 -27.35 -24.27
C PHE A 2 -45.17 -26.68 -22.93
N ARG A 3 -44.39 -27.34 -22.07
CA ARG A 3 -43.90 -26.75 -20.81
C ARG A 3 -42.58 -26.01 -21.08
N LYS A 4 -42.61 -24.68 -21.00
CA LYS A 4 -41.42 -23.81 -20.94
C LYS A 4 -40.72 -24.06 -19.60
N LYS A 5 -39.43 -24.43 -19.64
CA LYS A 5 -38.57 -24.50 -18.46
C LYS A 5 -37.90 -23.14 -18.26
N THR A 6 -38.12 -22.56 -17.09
CA THR A 6 -37.58 -21.28 -16.63
C THR A 6 -36.08 -21.42 -16.34
N LEU A 7 -35.25 -20.54 -16.91
CA LEU A 7 -33.85 -20.36 -16.49
C LEU A 7 -33.83 -19.72 -15.10
N GLY A 8 -33.28 -20.44 -14.13
CA GLY A 8 -32.98 -19.91 -12.80
C GLY A 8 -31.67 -19.13 -12.85
N THR A 9 -31.74 -17.83 -12.60
CA THR A 9 -30.59 -16.95 -12.39
C THR A 9 -29.91 -17.34 -11.08
N ILE A 10 -28.68 -17.87 -11.15
CA ILE A 10 -27.83 -18.12 -9.99
C ILE A 10 -27.15 -16.79 -9.63
N ILE A 11 -27.61 -16.15 -8.56
CA ILE A 11 -26.92 -15.02 -7.95
C ILE A 11 -25.85 -15.60 -7.04
N LEU A 12 -24.59 -15.50 -7.46
CA LEU A 12 -23.43 -15.91 -6.68
C LEU A 12 -23.08 -14.78 -5.70
N THR A 13 -23.60 -14.85 -4.48
CA THR A 13 -23.26 -13.92 -3.40
C THR A 13 -21.87 -14.28 -2.88
N ILE A 14 -20.85 -13.51 -3.25
CA ILE A 14 -19.52 -13.62 -2.66
C ILE A 14 -19.62 -13.13 -1.22
N ALA A 15 -19.54 -14.07 -0.28
CA ALA A 15 -19.43 -13.75 1.14
C ALA A 15 -18.06 -13.13 1.40
N SER A 16 -18.01 -11.82 1.65
CA SER A 16 -16.81 -11.17 2.18
C SER A 16 -16.58 -11.70 3.60
N PHE A 17 -15.51 -12.49 3.74
CA PHE A 17 -15.00 -12.96 5.01
C PHE A 17 -14.31 -11.77 5.70
N ALA A 18 -15.02 -11.10 6.60
CA ALA A 18 -14.42 -10.09 7.48
C ALA A 18 -13.67 -10.82 8.60
N ILE A 19 -12.37 -11.00 8.44
CA ILE A 19 -11.49 -11.43 9.54
C ILE A 19 -11.34 -10.22 10.47
N CYS A 20 -12.01 -10.26 11.62
CA CYS A 20 -11.73 -9.35 12.73
C CYS A 20 -10.38 -9.75 13.36
N MET A 21 -9.28 -9.21 12.85
CA MET A 21 -8.05 -9.15 13.63
C MET A 21 -8.17 -8.01 14.65
N ALA A 22 -7.85 -8.32 15.90
CA ALA A 22 -7.70 -7.32 16.95
C ALA A 22 -6.56 -6.38 16.53
N ILE A 23 -6.92 -5.18 16.09
CA ILE A 23 -5.96 -4.14 15.74
C ILE A 23 -5.28 -3.72 17.05
N ALA A 24 -4.02 -4.10 17.22
CA ALA A 24 -3.15 -3.43 18.17
C ALA A 24 -3.09 -1.95 17.78
N ALA A 25 -3.09 -1.03 18.76
CA ALA A 25 -2.98 0.40 18.47
C ALA A 25 -1.76 0.65 17.57
N GLY A 26 -2.00 1.19 16.36
CA GLY A 26 -0.96 1.47 15.38
C GLY A 26 -0.80 0.43 14.25
N HIS A 27 -1.58 -0.65 14.23
CA HIS A 27 -1.64 -1.60 13.10
C HIS A 27 -2.82 -1.30 12.17
N GLU A 28 -2.58 -1.21 10.87
CA GLU A 28 -3.61 -0.95 9.88
C GLU A 28 -3.41 -1.83 8.65
N TYR A 29 -4.50 -2.27 8.05
CA TYR A 29 -4.51 -3.05 6.82
C TYR A 29 -5.63 -2.58 5.89
N LYS A 30 -5.34 -2.55 4.60
CA LYS A 30 -6.34 -2.30 3.57
C LYS A 30 -5.97 -2.97 2.26
N GLU A 31 -6.99 -3.35 1.50
CA GLU A 31 -6.86 -3.89 0.16
C GLU A 31 -7.77 -3.17 -0.84
N LYS A 32 -7.36 -3.12 -2.10
CA LYS A 32 -8.13 -2.52 -3.19
C LYS A 32 -7.69 -3.07 -4.54
N VAL A 33 -8.65 -3.38 -5.41
CA VAL A 33 -8.37 -3.67 -6.81
C VAL A 33 -8.05 -2.36 -7.54
N ILE A 34 -6.85 -2.26 -8.12
CA ILE A 34 -6.40 -1.15 -8.96
C ILE A 34 -6.12 -1.67 -10.37
N GLY A 35 -6.57 -0.93 -11.38
CA GLY A 35 -6.43 -1.29 -12.79
C GLY A 35 -5.43 -0.43 -13.55
N ILE A 36 -5.46 -0.57 -14.88
CA ILE A 36 -4.55 0.12 -15.81
C ILE A 36 -4.67 1.65 -15.78
N LEU A 37 -5.82 2.17 -15.33
CA LEU A 37 -6.06 3.61 -15.18
C LEU A 37 -5.43 4.19 -13.91
N GLY A 38 -4.73 3.36 -13.12
CA GLY A 38 -4.18 3.76 -11.84
C GLY A 38 -5.26 3.91 -10.76
N GLY A 39 -4.87 4.51 -9.65
CA GLY A 39 -5.76 4.76 -8.52
C GLY A 39 -4.99 4.98 -7.22
N THR A 40 -5.74 5.08 -6.14
CA THR A 40 -5.18 5.31 -4.80
C THR A 40 -5.76 4.31 -3.80
N ILE A 41 -4.89 3.81 -2.93
CA ILE A 41 -5.23 3.11 -1.70
C ILE A 41 -4.70 3.93 -0.52
N SER A 42 -5.52 4.12 0.51
CA SER A 42 -5.20 5.02 1.63
C SER A 42 -5.57 4.36 2.95
N LEU A 43 -4.64 4.38 3.88
CA LEU A 43 -4.86 4.08 5.29
C LEU A 43 -5.40 5.32 6.02
N SER A 44 -5.67 5.19 7.32
CA SER A 44 -5.89 6.36 8.17
C SER A 44 -4.57 7.14 8.36
N GLU A 45 -4.60 8.28 9.06
CA GLU A 45 -3.41 9.11 9.33
C GLU A 45 -2.72 9.67 8.07
N GLY A 46 -3.32 9.54 6.88
CA GLY A 46 -2.82 10.16 5.65
C GLY A 46 -1.70 9.41 4.94
N THR A 47 -1.42 8.15 5.31
CA THR A 47 -0.60 7.24 4.48
C THR A 47 -1.40 6.80 3.25
N LYS A 48 -0.85 6.96 2.05
CA LYS A 48 -1.48 6.48 0.81
C LYS A 48 -0.45 6.00 -0.22
N ILE A 49 -0.89 5.11 -1.09
CA ILE A 49 -0.18 4.71 -2.29
C ILE A 49 -0.94 5.25 -3.48
N VAL A 50 -0.23 5.97 -4.35
CA VAL A 50 -0.76 6.49 -5.61
C VAL A 50 -0.13 5.73 -6.77
N VAL A 51 -0.95 4.95 -7.45
CA VAL A 51 -0.60 4.19 -8.65
C VAL A 51 -0.97 5.03 -9.86
N LEU A 52 0.01 5.41 -10.67
CA LEU A 52 -0.21 6.21 -11.87
C LEU A 52 -0.84 5.36 -13.00
N PRO A 53 -1.59 5.97 -13.93
CA PRO A 53 -2.03 5.28 -15.14
C PRO A 53 -0.85 4.63 -15.89
N GLY A 54 -1.01 3.38 -16.29
CA GLY A 54 0.05 2.60 -16.98
C GLY A 54 1.08 1.93 -16.07
N ALA A 55 1.09 2.21 -14.77
CA ALA A 55 1.98 1.52 -13.81
C ALA A 55 1.65 0.02 -13.70
N LEU A 56 0.39 -0.35 -13.91
CA LEU A 56 -0.11 -1.73 -13.94
C LEU A 56 -0.60 -2.11 -15.35
N LEU A 57 -0.42 -3.38 -15.72
CA LEU A 57 -0.87 -3.94 -17.01
C LEU A 57 -2.26 -4.60 -16.96
N LYS A 58 -2.79 -4.84 -15.75
CA LYS A 58 -4.08 -5.49 -15.53
C LYS A 58 -4.67 -5.04 -14.19
N ASN A 59 -5.92 -5.42 -13.94
CA ASN A 59 -6.51 -5.28 -12.63
C ASN A 59 -5.78 -6.19 -11.63
N THR A 60 -5.26 -5.59 -10.57
CA THR A 60 -4.50 -6.27 -9.53
C THR A 60 -5.08 -5.89 -8.17
N LEU A 61 -5.31 -6.89 -7.31
CA LEU A 61 -5.61 -6.65 -5.90
C LEU A 61 -4.32 -6.22 -5.21
N LEU A 62 -4.28 -4.99 -4.74
CA LEU A 62 -3.16 -4.46 -3.97
C LEU A 62 -3.54 -4.42 -2.49
N SER A 63 -2.57 -4.64 -1.62
CA SER A 63 -2.70 -4.46 -0.17
C SER A 63 -1.65 -3.48 0.35
N ILE A 64 -2.03 -2.78 1.41
CA ILE A 64 -1.14 -1.99 2.25
C ILE A 64 -1.41 -2.38 3.70
N GLU A 65 -0.33 -2.73 4.39
CA GLU A 65 -0.30 -2.95 5.82
C GLU A 65 0.72 -1.98 6.44
N ARG A 66 0.39 -1.45 7.61
CA ARG A 66 1.24 -0.52 8.36
C ARG A 66 1.23 -0.90 9.82
N TRP A 67 2.38 -1.00 10.45
CA TRP A 67 2.47 -1.13 11.90
C TRP A 67 3.64 -0.33 12.44
N THR A 68 3.59 -0.04 13.73
CA THR A 68 4.69 0.63 14.45
C THR A 68 5.26 -0.33 15.46
N ASP A 69 6.58 -0.43 15.49
CA ASP A 69 7.33 -1.20 16.50
C ASP A 69 8.52 -0.36 16.95
N GLU A 70 8.54 -0.03 18.24
CA GLU A 70 9.43 0.96 18.86
C GLU A 70 9.44 2.30 18.10
N ASP A 71 10.58 2.67 17.53
CA ASP A 71 10.81 3.90 16.78
C ASP A 71 10.64 3.71 15.26
N LYS A 72 10.28 2.50 14.80
CA LYS A 72 10.15 2.19 13.37
C LYS A 72 8.70 2.08 12.95
N VAL A 73 8.40 2.64 11.79
CA VAL A 73 7.13 2.44 11.12
C VAL A 73 7.37 1.56 9.90
N TYR A 74 6.75 0.40 9.94
CA TYR A 74 6.86 -0.61 8.92
C TYR A 74 5.67 -0.54 7.98
N PHE A 75 5.92 -0.90 6.74
CA PHE A 75 4.93 -1.09 5.71
C PHE A 75 5.14 -2.44 5.05
N HIS A 76 4.05 -3.12 4.77
CA HIS A 76 4.04 -4.25 3.85
C HIS A 76 3.10 -3.93 2.70
N PHE A 77 3.63 -3.95 1.48
CA PHE A 77 2.83 -3.73 0.28
C PHE A 77 2.72 -5.05 -0.46
N GLY A 78 1.48 -5.49 -0.70
CA GLY A 78 1.21 -6.75 -1.40
C GLY A 78 0.54 -6.54 -2.76
N PRO A 79 0.72 -7.48 -3.70
CA PRO A 79 1.46 -8.74 -3.55
C PRO A 79 2.98 -8.55 -3.66
N ASP A 80 3.72 -9.37 -2.92
CA ASP A 80 5.19 -9.33 -2.88
C ASP A 80 5.81 -9.55 -4.25
N GLY A 81 6.89 -8.81 -4.53
CA GLY A 81 7.61 -8.89 -5.80
C GLY A 81 6.87 -8.31 -7.00
N LEU A 82 5.68 -7.70 -6.81
CA LEU A 82 5.00 -7.00 -7.90
C LEU A 82 5.85 -5.82 -8.37
N GLN A 83 6.33 -5.91 -9.61
CA GLN A 83 7.06 -4.84 -10.27
C GLN A 83 6.11 -3.94 -11.07
N PHE A 84 6.34 -2.64 -11.02
CA PHE A 84 5.55 -1.65 -11.76
C PHE A 84 6.29 -1.16 -13.00
N ASN A 85 5.54 -0.85 -14.06
CA ASN A 85 6.12 -0.25 -15.27
C ASN A 85 6.53 1.21 -15.06
N LEU A 86 5.89 1.88 -14.10
CA LEU A 86 6.15 3.25 -13.69
C LEU A 86 6.23 3.27 -12.16
N PRO A 87 7.09 4.11 -11.57
CA PRO A 87 7.17 4.23 -10.12
C PRO A 87 5.80 4.52 -9.50
N VAL A 88 5.53 3.86 -8.40
CA VAL A 88 4.37 4.11 -7.54
C VAL A 88 4.80 5.07 -6.44
N ILE A 89 3.90 5.98 -6.06
CA ILE A 89 4.19 7.00 -5.06
C ILE A 89 3.61 6.57 -3.71
N ILE A 90 4.46 6.41 -2.70
CA ILE A 90 4.02 6.36 -1.31
C ILE A 90 3.98 7.79 -0.81
N CYS A 91 2.82 8.26 -0.36
CA CYS A 91 2.70 9.56 0.29
C CYS A 91 2.41 9.36 1.78
N LEU A 92 3.22 9.99 2.62
CA LEU A 92 3.00 10.10 4.05
C LEU A 92 2.62 11.55 4.36
N SER A 93 1.46 11.77 4.97
CA SER A 93 1.07 13.11 5.39
C SER A 93 1.94 13.59 6.54
N TRP A 94 2.12 14.90 6.71
CA TRP A 94 2.82 15.41 7.89
C TRP A 94 2.15 15.00 9.21
N ALA A 95 0.84 14.77 9.22
CA ALA A 95 0.14 14.25 10.40
C ALA A 95 0.59 12.81 10.75
N SER A 96 0.95 11.98 9.77
CA SER A 96 1.54 10.65 10.04
C SER A 96 3.02 10.70 10.47
N LEU A 97 3.65 11.86 10.34
CA LEU A 97 5.08 12.09 10.55
C LEU A 97 5.35 13.01 11.75
N GLU A 98 4.43 13.06 12.74
CA GLU A 98 4.66 13.83 13.96
C GLU A 98 6.07 13.54 14.52
N ASP A 99 6.81 14.63 14.75
CA ASP A 99 8.18 14.64 15.30
C ASP A 99 9.27 14.00 14.42
N VAL A 100 9.05 13.84 13.11
CA VAL A 100 10.11 13.37 12.19
C VAL A 100 10.76 14.53 11.44
N ASP A 101 12.06 14.70 11.63
CA ASP A 101 12.87 15.69 10.91
C ASP A 101 13.06 15.32 9.43
N LEU A 102 13.09 16.36 8.58
CA LEU A 102 13.13 16.21 7.13
C LEU A 102 14.32 15.40 6.60
N GLU A 103 15.46 15.53 7.28
CA GLU A 103 16.74 14.94 6.87
C GLU A 103 16.88 13.47 7.31
N ASP A 104 15.99 13.00 8.18
CA ASP A 104 16.09 11.70 8.82
C ASP A 104 15.20 10.63 8.18
N LEU A 105 14.30 11.03 7.28
CA LEU A 105 13.33 10.12 6.69
C LEU A 105 13.92 9.37 5.48
N ILE A 106 14.59 8.26 5.78
CA ILE A 106 15.12 7.31 4.79
C ILE A 106 14.21 6.10 4.72
N LEU A 107 13.83 5.71 3.50
CA LEU A 107 13.04 4.50 3.26
C LEU A 107 13.97 3.32 2.97
N TYR A 108 13.85 2.27 3.77
CA TYR A 108 14.55 1.00 3.57
C TYR A 108 13.57 -0.03 3.02
N TYR A 109 14.07 -0.96 2.20
CA TYR A 109 13.34 -2.15 1.77
C TYR A 109 14.10 -3.42 2.13
N TRP A 110 13.38 -4.52 2.34
CA TRP A 110 14.00 -5.82 2.57
C TRP A 110 14.39 -6.46 1.24
N ASP A 111 15.70 -6.67 1.03
CA ASP A 111 16.24 -7.43 -0.09
C ASP A 111 16.26 -8.91 0.31
N GLU A 112 15.26 -9.68 -0.14
CA GLU A 112 15.14 -11.10 0.17
C GLU A 112 16.32 -11.94 -0.33
N GLU A 113 16.97 -11.54 -1.43
CA GLU A 113 18.09 -12.29 -2.00
C GLU A 113 19.34 -12.17 -1.11
N LYS A 114 19.56 -10.98 -0.54
CA LYS A 114 20.69 -10.70 0.35
C LYS A 114 20.37 -10.95 1.83
N GLY A 115 19.09 -10.97 2.20
CA GLY A 115 18.65 -11.05 3.59
C GLY A 115 19.03 -9.83 4.40
N GLU A 116 18.96 -8.63 3.80
CA GLU A 116 19.33 -7.37 4.45
C GLU A 116 18.39 -6.22 4.08
N TRP A 117 18.37 -5.18 4.91
CA TRP A 117 17.66 -3.93 4.60
C TRP A 117 18.54 -3.02 3.76
N VAL A 118 18.02 -2.59 2.62
CA VAL A 118 18.73 -1.74 1.66
C VAL A 118 18.02 -0.38 1.59
N GLU A 119 18.81 0.69 1.58
CA GLU A 119 18.30 2.05 1.37
C GLU A 119 17.75 2.20 -0.06
N VAL A 120 16.51 2.68 -0.18
CA VAL A 120 15.83 2.86 -1.48
C VAL A 120 16.13 4.25 -2.03
N CYS A 121 15.69 5.27 -1.29
CA CYS A 121 15.62 6.64 -1.75
C CYS A 121 15.41 7.60 -0.58
N ILE A 122 15.79 8.85 -0.85
CA ILE A 122 15.52 9.99 0.03
C ILE A 122 14.12 10.52 -0.31
N ALA A 123 13.38 10.89 0.73
CA ALA A 123 12.07 11.52 0.65
C ALA A 123 12.06 12.79 -0.23
N GLU A 124 11.06 12.91 -1.12
CA GLU A 124 10.69 14.18 -1.74
C GLU A 124 9.61 14.88 -0.92
N TRP A 125 9.92 16.08 -0.43
CA TRP A 125 9.02 16.85 0.41
C TRP A 125 8.13 17.79 -0.41
N ASP A 126 6.82 17.60 -0.28
CA ASP A 126 5.82 18.48 -0.87
C ASP A 126 5.26 19.41 0.21
N LEU A 127 5.80 20.64 0.26
CA LEU A 127 5.39 21.66 1.22
C LEU A 127 3.97 22.20 0.95
N VAL A 128 3.46 22.04 -0.27
CA VAL A 128 2.13 22.50 -0.67
C VAL A 128 1.07 21.49 -0.21
N GLU A 129 1.31 20.21 -0.48
CA GLU A 129 0.42 19.11 -0.05
C GLU A 129 0.64 18.70 1.41
N LYS A 130 1.70 19.20 2.06
CA LYS A 130 2.14 18.81 3.41
C LYS A 130 2.31 17.30 3.52
N ALA A 131 3.11 16.76 2.61
CA ALA A 131 3.39 15.34 2.52
C ALA A 131 4.85 15.06 2.17
N CYS A 132 5.33 13.90 2.59
CA CYS A 132 6.53 13.27 2.08
C CYS A 132 6.14 12.25 1.01
N LYS A 133 6.90 12.20 -0.09
CA LYS A 133 6.71 11.29 -1.22
C LYS A 133 7.93 10.39 -1.40
N PHE A 134 7.69 9.09 -1.50
CA PHE A 134 8.69 8.11 -1.95
C PHE A 134 8.24 7.47 -3.25
N TYR A 135 9.21 7.15 -4.10
CA TYR A 135 8.97 6.52 -5.40
C TYR A 135 9.55 5.12 -5.35
N ILE A 136 8.67 4.11 -5.47
CA ILE A 136 9.05 2.70 -5.43
C ILE A 136 8.69 2.00 -6.72
N ASN A 137 9.53 1.06 -7.15
CA ASN A 137 9.35 0.32 -8.40
C ASN A 137 8.82 -1.10 -8.19
N HIS A 138 8.75 -1.55 -6.93
CA HIS A 138 8.22 -2.86 -6.61
C HIS A 138 7.57 -2.88 -5.21
N PHE A 139 6.70 -3.85 -4.97
CA PHE A 139 6.12 -4.11 -3.66
C PHE A 139 6.95 -5.12 -2.87
N SER A 140 7.15 -4.82 -1.59
CA SER A 140 7.98 -5.55 -0.62
C SER A 140 7.66 -5.04 0.79
N TYR A 141 8.47 -5.44 1.76
CA TYR A 141 8.56 -4.86 3.08
C TYR A 141 9.42 -3.60 3.07
N TYR A 142 8.92 -2.57 3.74
CA TYR A 142 9.60 -1.30 3.91
C TYR A 142 9.55 -0.85 5.36
N TYR A 143 10.51 -0.04 5.78
CA TYR A 143 10.36 0.75 7.00
C TYR A 143 11.05 2.10 6.86
N TYR A 144 10.62 3.05 7.69
CA TYR A 144 11.44 4.19 8.07
C TYR A 144 11.58 4.23 9.59
N GLN A 145 12.64 4.87 10.06
CA GLN A 145 12.92 5.06 11.47
C GLN A 145 12.58 6.50 11.86
N ARG A 146 11.85 6.68 12.97
CA ARG A 146 11.67 7.96 13.66
C ARG A 146 12.89 8.16 14.55
N ARG A 147 13.45 9.37 14.57
CA ARG A 147 14.57 9.70 15.46
C ARG A 147 14.10 10.43 16.70
#